data_AF-A0AAD5TU25-F1
#
_entry.id   AF-A0AAD5TU25-F1
#
_cell.length_a   1.000
_cell.length_b   1.000
_cell.length_c   1.000
_cell.angle_alpha   90.00
_cell.angle_beta   90.00
_cell.angle_gamma   90.00
#
_symmetry.space_group_name_H-M   'P 1'
#
loop_
_entity.id
_entity.type
_entity.pdbx_description
1 polymer ?
#
loop_
_entity_poly.entity_id
_entity_poly.type
_entity_poly.pdbx_seq_one_letter_code
_entity_poly.pdbx_strand_id
1 'polypeptide(L)'
;MVDNLKEVNQSDLFKLLVTSTFIGLSYGVCWTSIPVLINEYFGVKKFATHWGWMTLLPAVGGQICSTVFGYIYDKHRISIISDGVEQKGKCYGRICFQFSYM
;
A
#
# COMPACT_ATOMS: atom_id res chain seq x y z
N MET A 1 18.44 10.25 12.63
CA MET A 1 17.36 10.16 11.61
C MET A 1 16.83 11.52 11.16
N VAL A 2 17.13 12.63 11.85
CA VAL A 2 16.73 14.00 11.44
C VAL A 2 17.69 14.60 10.39
N ASP A 3 18.93 14.10 10.31
CA ASP A 3 19.98 14.70 9.46
C ASP A 3 19.82 14.45 7.96
N ASN A 4 18.99 13.47 7.55
CA ASN A 4 18.71 13.17 6.13
C ASN A 4 17.62 14.08 5.52
N LEU A 5 16.97 14.94 6.31
CA LEU A 5 15.94 15.86 5.80
C LEU A 5 16.52 17.10 5.12
N LYS A 6 17.81 17.41 5.33
CA LYS A 6 18.46 18.60 4.74
C LYS A 6 18.78 18.46 3.25
N GLU A 7 18.75 17.25 2.69
CA GLU A 7 18.93 16.99 1.25
C GLU A 7 17.60 16.81 0.48
N VAL A 8 16.46 16.77 1.17
CA VAL A 8 15.17 16.65 0.50
C VAL A 8 14.77 18.01 -0.07
N ASN A 9 14.66 18.07 -1.39
CA ASN A 9 14.24 19.27 -2.10
C ASN A 9 12.87 19.74 -1.59
N GLN A 10 12.75 21.02 -1.20
CA GLN A 10 11.55 21.59 -0.60
C GLN A 10 10.29 21.38 -1.48
N SER A 11 10.46 21.36 -2.81
CA SER A 11 9.36 21.11 -3.74
C SER A 11 8.76 19.70 -3.66
N ASP A 12 9.57 18.69 -3.32
CA ASP A 12 9.10 17.30 -3.23
C ASP A 12 8.36 17.05 -1.90
N LEU A 13 8.76 17.74 -0.84
CA LEU A 13 8.03 17.75 0.42
C LEU A 13 6.61 18.30 0.24
N PHE A 14 6.47 19.44 -0.44
CA PHE A 14 5.15 20.03 -0.70
C PHE A 14 4.24 19.11 -1.52
N LYS A 15 4.77 18.43 -2.55
CA LYS A 15 3.99 17.45 -3.33
C LYS A 15 3.46 16.32 -2.44
N LEU A 16 4.33 15.70 -1.64
CA LEU A 16 3.94 14.62 -0.74
C LEU A 16 2.91 15.07 0.30
N LEU A 17 3.06 16.26 0.87
CA LEU A 17 2.10 16.82 1.83
C LEU A 17 0.72 17.06 1.20
N VAL A 18 0.67 17.67 0.02
CA VAL A 18 -0.58 17.94 -0.69
C VAL A 18 -1.28 16.63 -1.04
N THR A 19 -0.56 15.68 -1.64
CA THR A 19 -1.12 14.38 -2.01
C THR A 19 -1.59 13.59 -0.79
N SER A 20 -0.80 13.53 0.28
CA SER A 20 -1.17 12.81 1.50
C SER A 20 -2.40 13.42 2.19
N THR A 21 -2.49 14.75 2.22
CA THR A 21 -3.66 15.45 2.77
C THR A 21 -4.91 15.17 1.96
N PHE A 22 -4.83 15.19 0.63
CA PHE A 22 -5.96 14.91 -0.24
C PHE A 22 -6.45 13.46 -0.12
N ILE A 23 -5.51 12.50 -0.02
CA ILE A 23 -5.83 11.09 0.23
C ILE A 23 -6.48 10.93 1.60
N GLY A 24 -5.93 11.56 2.64
CA GLY A 24 -6.49 11.52 3.99
C GLY A 24 -7.91 12.10 4.06
N LEU A 25 -8.14 13.24 3.41
CA LEU A 25 -9.48 13.84 3.30
C LEU A 25 -10.47 12.91 2.59
N SER A 26 -10.08 12.36 1.44
CA SER A 26 -10.92 11.44 0.67
C SER A 26 -11.26 10.18 1.48
N TYR A 27 -10.26 9.60 2.17
CA TYR A 27 -10.46 8.43 3.02
C TYR A 27 -11.40 8.73 4.20
N GLY A 28 -11.27 9.90 4.83
CA GLY A 28 -12.18 10.33 5.90
C GLY A 28 -13.64 10.49 5.42
N VAL A 29 -13.83 11.06 4.23
CA VAL A 29 -15.18 11.19 3.63
C VAL A 29 -15.76 9.82 3.31
N CYS A 30 -14.99 8.90 2.73
CA CYS A 30 -15.45 7.53 2.47
C CYS A 30 -15.78 6.78 3.77
N TRP A 31 -14.92 6.85 4.79
CA TRP A 31 -15.12 6.13 6.05
C TRP A 31 -16.38 6.57 6.80
N THR A 32 -16.77 7.84 6.68
CA THR A 32 -17.98 8.38 7.33
C THR A 32 -19.24 8.17 6.49
N SER A 33 -19.16 8.25 5.15
CA SER A 33 -20.31 8.09 4.26
C SER A 33 -20.76 6.63 4.10
N ILE A 34 -19.82 5.68 4.02
CA ILE A 34 -20.14 4.25 3.85
C ILE A 34 -21.08 3.70 4.94
N PRO A 35 -20.84 3.90 6.26
CA PRO A 35 -21.75 3.39 7.28
C PRO A 35 -23.12 4.08 7.25
N VAL A 36 -23.18 5.37 6.87
CA VAL A 36 -24.47 6.08 6.68
C VAL A 36 -25.27 5.43 5.55
N LEU A 37 -24.64 5.18 4.41
CA LEU A 37 -25.28 4.52 3.26
C LEU A 37 -25.73 3.10 3.60
N ILE A 38 -24.88 2.30 4.25
CA ILE A 38 -25.24 0.92 4.63
C ILE A 38 -26.46 0.93 5.56
N ASN A 39 -26.52 1.89 6.49
CA ASN A 39 -27.67 2.02 7.39
C ASN A 39 -28.96 2.38 6.64
N GLU A 40 -28.90 3.27 5.65
CA GLU A 40 -30.07 3.65 4.84
C GLU A 40 -30.57 2.50 3.94
N TYR A 41 -29.67 1.79 3.26
CA TYR A 41 -30.06 0.74 2.31
C TYR A 41 -30.45 -0.59 2.98
N PHE A 42 -29.73 -1.02 4.02
CA PHE A 42 -29.91 -2.34 4.63
C PHE A 42 -30.62 -2.30 5.99
N GLY A 43 -30.75 -1.11 6.58
CA GLY A 43 -31.31 -0.92 7.90
C GLY A 43 -30.42 -1.43 9.04
N VAL A 44 -30.77 -1.05 10.26
CA VAL A 44 -29.99 -1.35 11.47
C VAL A 44 -29.86 -2.86 11.79
N LYS A 45 -30.79 -3.71 11.32
CA LYS A 45 -30.82 -5.14 11.66
C LYS A 45 -29.65 -5.94 11.07
N LYS A 46 -29.13 -5.54 9.91
CA LYS A 46 -28.00 -6.21 9.24
C LYS A 46 -26.77 -5.31 9.08
N PHE A 47 -26.79 -4.12 9.70
CA PHE A 47 -25.73 -3.14 9.60
C PHE A 47 -24.35 -3.72 9.97
N ALA A 48 -24.26 -4.38 11.14
CA ALA A 48 -23.00 -4.91 11.65
C ALA A 48 -22.39 -5.99 10.74
N THR A 49 -23.20 -6.80 10.06
CA THR A 49 -22.70 -7.83 9.14
C THR A 49 -22.11 -7.23 7.87
N HIS A 50 -22.77 -6.25 7.26
CA HIS A 50 -22.28 -5.59 6.04
C HIS A 50 -21.06 -4.72 6.33
N TRP A 51 -21.11 -3.93 7.41
CA TRP A 51 -19.97 -3.14 7.84
C TRP A 51 -18.77 -4.01 8.23
N GLY A 52 -19.01 -5.12 8.93
CA GLY A 52 -17.96 -6.08 9.30
C GLY A 52 -17.25 -6.70 8.10
N TRP A 53 -17.97 -6.99 7.00
CA TRP A 53 -17.32 -7.45 5.77
C TRP A 53 -16.40 -6.37 5.17
N MET A 54 -16.84 -5.10 5.17
CA MET A 54 -16.03 -3.99 4.68
C MET A 54 -14.76 -3.81 5.51
N THR A 55 -14.82 -3.95 6.83
CA THR A 55 -13.65 -3.84 7.71
C THR A 55 -12.72 -5.07 7.65
N LEU A 56 -13.18 -6.19 7.09
CA LEU A 56 -12.35 -7.37 6.81
C LEU A 56 -11.58 -7.27 5.48
N LEU A 57 -12.01 -6.40 4.56
CA LEU A 57 -11.32 -6.22 3.27
C LEU A 57 -9.82 -5.88 3.40
N PRO A 58 -9.36 -5.03 4.34
CA PRO A 58 -7.93 -4.76 4.52
C PRO A 58 -7.12 -6.00 4.89
N ALA A 59 -7.70 -6.96 5.60
CA ALA A 59 -7.01 -8.20 5.95
C ALA A 59 -6.71 -9.03 4.69
N VAL A 60 -7.67 -9.08 3.75
CA VAL A 60 -7.49 -9.78 2.47
C VAL A 60 -6.59 -8.97 1.53
N GLY A 61 -6.85 -7.67 1.39
CA GLY A 61 -6.09 -6.76 0.53
C GLY A 61 -4.61 -6.68 0.92
N GLY A 62 -4.32 -6.65 2.22
CA GLY A 62 -2.93 -6.66 2.73
C GLY A 62 -2.16 -7.90 2.30
N GLN A 63 -2.78 -9.08 2.32
CA GLN A 63 -2.15 -10.32 1.86
C GLN A 63 -1.92 -10.32 0.35
N ILE A 64 -2.90 -9.82 -0.42
CA ILE A 64 -2.77 -9.68 -1.89
C ILE A 64 -1.63 -8.73 -2.23
N CYS A 65 -1.62 -7.53 -1.65
CA CYS A 65 -0.57 -6.53 -1.89
C CYS A 65 0.81 -7.04 -1.48
N SER A 66 0.92 -7.74 -0.35
CA SER A 66 2.19 -8.35 0.08
C SER A 66 2.69 -9.39 -0.92
N THR A 67 1.78 -10.19 -1.48
CA THR A 67 2.11 -11.22 -2.48
C THR A 67 2.53 -10.58 -3.81
N VAL A 68 1.79 -9.57 -4.26
CA VAL A 68 2.10 -8.82 -5.49
C VAL A 68 3.46 -8.12 -5.38
N PHE A 69 3.73 -7.48 -4.23
CA PHE A 69 5.04 -6.89 -3.95
C PHE A 69 6.16 -7.93 -4.04
N GLY A 70 5.99 -9.08 -3.38
CA GLY A 70 6.96 -10.18 -3.42
C GLY A 70 7.19 -10.71 -4.83
N TYR A 71 6.13 -10.83 -5.63
CA TYR A 71 6.21 -11.30 -7.02
C TYR A 71 6.97 -10.32 -7.93
N ILE A 72 6.65 -9.02 -7.86
CA ILE A 72 7.32 -7.99 -8.68
C ILE A 72 8.78 -7.84 -8.26
N TYR A 73 9.06 -7.91 -6.96
CA TYR A 73 10.43 -7.87 -6.43
C TYR A 73 11.24 -9.08 -6.92
N ASP A 74 10.68 -10.29 -6.85
CA ASP A 74 11.33 -11.51 -7.33
C ASP A 74 11.64 -11.49 -8.83
N LYS A 75 10.76 -10.89 -9.64
CA LYS A 75 10.95 -10.76 -11.09
C LYS A 75 12.17 -9.92 -11.48
N HIS A 76 12.55 -8.96 -10.65
CA HIS A 76 13.68 -8.07 -10.92
C HIS A 76 14.99 -8.54 -10.26
N ARG A 77 14.98 -9.68 -9.56
CA ARG A 77 16.21 -10.25 -8.99
C ARG A 77 17.13 -10.78 -10.09
N ILE A 78 18.40 -10.46 -10.00
CA ILE A 78 19.45 -11.01 -10.86
C ILE A 78 19.78 -12.42 -10.34
N SER A 79 19.70 -13.45 -11.19
CA SER A 79 20.18 -14.79 -10.87
C SER A 79 21.72 -14.75 -10.85
N ILE A 80 22.31 -15.05 -9.69
CA ILE A 80 23.76 -15.13 -9.54
C ILE A 80 24.11 -16.62 -9.42
N ILE A 81 24.98 -17.09 -10.31
CA ILE A 81 25.53 -18.43 -10.21
C ILE A 81 26.71 -18.36 -9.24
N SER A 82 26.53 -18.89 -8.03
CA SER A 82 27.61 -19.09 -7.06
C SER A 82 27.74 -20.59 -6.81
N ASP A 83 28.94 -21.13 -6.99
CA ASP A 83 29.28 -22.55 -6.77
C ASP A 83 28.40 -23.56 -7.53
N GLY A 84 28.04 -23.25 -8.78
CA GLY A 84 27.28 -24.17 -9.64
C GLY A 84 25.80 -24.36 -9.24
N VAL A 85 25.29 -23.58 -8.27
CA VAL A 85 23.89 -23.58 -7.83
C VAL A 85 23.25 -22.25 -8.21
N GLU A 86 22.10 -22.32 -8.90
CA GLU A 86 21.29 -21.14 -9.21
C GLU A 86 20.66 -20.60 -7.91
N GLN A 87 21.23 -19.53 -7.37
CA GLN A 87 20.67 -18.86 -6.20
C GLN A 87 20.00 -17.56 -6.63
N LYS A 88 18.76 -17.33 -6.14
CA LYS A 88 18.08 -16.04 -6.29
C LYS A 88 18.89 -14.97 -5.56
N GLY A 89 19.58 -14.11 -6.31
CA GLY A 89 20.36 -13.00 -5.77
C GLY A 89 19.49 -11.99 -5.02
N LYS A 90 20.10 -11.26 -4.09
CA LYS A 90 19.46 -10.09 -3.45
C LYS A 90 19.43 -8.93 -4.45
N CYS A 91 18.29 -8.26 -4.55
CA CYS A 91 18.07 -7.18 -5.50
C CYS A 91 18.10 -5.82 -4.78
N TYR A 92 18.94 -4.91 -5.27
CA TYR A 92 19.24 -3.63 -4.64
C TYR A 92 18.99 -2.46 -5.59
N GLY A 93 18.66 -1.30 -5.01
CA GLY A 93 18.48 -0.05 -5.75
C GLY A 93 17.05 0.21 -6.22
N ARG A 94 16.84 1.38 -6.81
CA ARG A 94 15.51 1.88 -7.19
C ARG A 94 14.83 0.97 -8.22
N ILE A 95 15.59 0.36 -9.12
CA ILE A 95 15.04 -0.49 -10.18
C ILE A 95 14.25 -1.69 -9.65
N CYS A 96 14.59 -2.15 -8.44
CA CYS A 96 13.91 -3.28 -7.81
C CYS A 96 12.64 -2.87 -7.06
N PHE A 97 12.70 -1.74 -6.36
CA PHE A 97 11.62 -1.29 -5.49
C PHE A 97 10.61 -0.44 -6.25
N GLN A 98 11.03 0.33 -7.26
CA GLN A 98 10.20 1.32 -7.95
C GLN A 98 8.93 0.78 -8.57
N PHE A 99 9.00 -0.41 -9.15
CA PHE A 99 7.82 -1.07 -9.70
C PHE A 99 7.05 -1.89 -8.65
N SER A 100 7.69 -2.25 -7.54
CA SER A 100 7.08 -3.06 -6.49
C SER A 100 6.14 -2.23 -5.60
N TYR A 101 6.41 -0.92 -5.44
CA TYR A 101 5.62 -0.02 -4.60
C TYR A 101 4.57 0.82 -5.34
N MET A 102 4.19 0.44 -6.57
CA MET A 102 3.19 1.08 -7.46
C MET A 102 2.55 2.37 -6.94
#